data_AF-A0A841YTF4-F1
#
_entry.id   AF-A0A841YTF4-F1
#
_cell.length_a   1.000
_cell.length_b   1.000
_cell.length_c   1.000
_cell.angle_alpha   90.00
_cell.angle_beta   90.00
_cell.angle_gamma   90.00
#
_symmetry.space_group_name_H-M   'P 1'
#
loop_
_entity.id
_entity.type
_entity.pdbx_description
1 polymer ?
#
loop_
_entity_poly.entity_id
_entity_poly.type
_entity_poly.pdbx_seq_one_letter_code
_entity_poly.pdbx_strand_id
1 'polypeptide(L)'
;MKNKYSWMLLGLAVIVGGFFIGKHYYTKAYAEREIDAFIQEQGVPSKAIYDEKFVWDWMKSGDYVKNFKVRGDSADMVYQYIFIGKGQDVLFMPYSSTSDEPDVKYPPAKTEDDFNLYLGEAYEDGDSSLYVQHLKLFTGTEPSLDDGKYVLHKTSDIFDADGKRIEADEIKKGDALKIYLSENTAVKETSPAQIDGEYIFKIVREK
;
A
#
# COMPACT_ATOMS: atom_id res chain seq x y z
N MET A 1 42.90 13.97 46.52
CA MET A 1 41.76 13.03 46.58
C MET A 1 41.31 12.73 45.16
N LYS A 2 41.54 11.52 44.64
CA LYS A 2 40.94 11.10 43.35
C LYS A 2 39.43 11.02 43.56
N ASN A 3 38.69 11.83 42.81
CA ASN A 3 37.28 12.07 43.04
C ASN A 3 36.51 10.78 42.74
N LYS A 4 36.03 10.04 43.76
CA LYS A 4 35.34 8.75 43.59
C LYS A 4 34.14 8.86 42.64
N TYR A 5 33.52 10.04 42.59
CA TYR A 5 32.43 10.39 41.66
C TYR A 5 32.86 10.37 40.18
N SER A 6 34.14 10.62 39.87
CA SER A 6 34.65 10.60 38.49
C SER A 6 34.63 9.21 37.87
N TRP A 7 34.94 8.17 38.64
CA TRP A 7 34.89 6.79 38.16
C TRP A 7 33.45 6.27 38.02
N MET A 8 32.56 6.71 38.92
CA MET A 8 31.14 6.39 38.84
C MET A 8 30.48 7.04 37.62
N LEU A 9 30.80 8.30 37.32
CA LEU A 9 30.34 9.00 36.12
C LEU A 9 30.88 8.36 34.83
N LEU A 10 32.15 7.93 34.82
CA LEU A 10 32.73 7.21 33.68
C LEU A 10 32.02 5.87 33.46
N GLY A 11 31.78 5.10 34.53
CA GLY A 11 31.04 3.83 34.44
C GLY A 11 29.61 4.03 33.92
N LEU A 12 28.91 5.06 34.39
CA LEU A 12 27.58 5.42 33.89
C LEU A 12 27.62 5.79 32.40
N ALA A 13 28.58 6.61 31.98
CA ALA A 13 28.72 7.01 30.57
C ALA A 13 28.97 5.80 29.65
N VAL A 14 29.75 4.82 30.09
CA VAL A 14 29.98 3.57 29.33
C VAL A 14 28.70 2.74 29.23
N ILE A 15 27.94 2.59 30.31
CA ILE A 15 26.68 1.83 30.31
C ILE A 15 25.66 2.51 29.38
N VAL A 16 25.48 3.81 29.52
CA VAL A 16 24.55 4.58 28.70
C VAL A 16 24.97 4.57 27.24
N GLY A 17 26.26 4.77 26.94
CA GLY A 17 26.80 4.68 25.59
C GLY A 17 26.59 3.29 24.97
N GLY A 18 26.89 2.23 25.73
CA GLY A 18 26.64 0.85 25.31
C GLY A 18 25.17 0.57 25.03
N PHE A 19 24.25 1.10 25.86
CA PHE A 19 22.81 0.99 25.63
C PHE A 19 22.38 1.65 24.31
N PHE A 20 22.82 2.89 24.05
CA PHE A 20 22.48 3.58 22.81
C PHE A 20 23.06 2.90 21.57
N ILE A 21 24.30 2.41 21.65
CA ILE A 21 24.93 1.64 20.57
C ILE A 21 24.15 0.34 20.31
N GLY A 22 23.84 -0.42 21.36
CA GLY A 22 23.06 -1.66 21.26
C GLY A 22 21.68 -1.42 20.66
N LYS A 23 20.97 -0.39 21.13
CA LYS A 23 19.68 0.04 20.57
C LYS A 23 19.81 0.38 19.09
N HIS A 24 20.82 1.15 18.70
CA HIS A 24 21.06 1.52 17.30
C HIS A 24 21.24 0.30 16.40
N TYR A 25 22.13 -0.65 16.74
CA TYR A 25 22.33 -1.86 15.95
C TYR A 25 21.09 -2.76 15.89
N TYR A 26 20.35 -2.86 16.99
CA TYR A 26 19.09 -3.60 17.00
C TYR A 26 18.07 -2.98 16.05
N THR A 27 17.87 -1.66 16.13
CA THR A 27 16.94 -0.94 15.23
C THR A 27 17.40 -1.03 13.78
N LYS A 28 18.70 -0.95 13.51
CA LYS A 28 19.27 -1.11 12.17
C LYS A 28 18.90 -2.47 11.57
N ALA A 29 19.18 -3.56 12.29
CA ALA A 29 18.90 -4.92 11.82
C ALA A 29 17.39 -5.18 11.65
N TYR A 30 16.58 -4.61 12.54
CA TYR A 30 15.12 -4.66 12.41
C TYR A 30 14.67 -3.95 11.13
N ALA A 31 15.08 -2.70 10.93
CA ALA A 31 14.73 -1.90 9.77
C ALA A 31 15.12 -2.57 8.44
N GLU A 32 16.33 -3.10 8.36
CA GLU A 32 16.82 -3.82 7.18
C GLU A 32 15.93 -5.02 6.84
N ARG A 33 15.55 -5.81 7.86
CA ARG A 33 14.68 -6.98 7.69
C ARG A 33 13.27 -6.60 7.24
N GLU A 34 12.67 -5.56 7.81
CA GLU A 34 11.32 -5.13 7.41
C GLU A 34 11.31 -4.61 5.96
N ILE A 35 12.33 -3.83 5.58
CA ILE A 35 12.48 -3.37 4.20
C ILE A 35 12.69 -4.55 3.25
N ASP A 36 13.55 -5.51 3.61
CA ASP A 36 13.80 -6.70 2.77
C ASP A 36 12.54 -7.55 2.58
N ALA A 37 11.74 -7.71 3.63
CA ALA A 37 10.45 -8.38 3.54
C ALA A 37 9.50 -7.65 2.58
N PHE A 38 9.43 -6.32 2.66
CA PHE A 38 8.61 -5.49 1.77
C PHE A 38 9.07 -5.59 0.31
N ILE A 39 10.37 -5.54 0.04
CA ILE A 39 10.95 -5.72 -1.30
C ILE A 39 10.61 -7.11 -1.86
N GLN A 40 10.67 -8.14 -1.01
CA GLN A 40 10.32 -9.50 -1.39
C GLN A 40 8.83 -9.64 -1.72
N GLU A 41 7.96 -9.01 -0.95
CA GLU A 41 6.51 -8.99 -1.19
C GLU A 41 6.15 -8.31 -2.52
N GLN A 42 6.85 -7.24 -2.88
CA GLN A 42 6.75 -6.61 -4.21
C GLN A 42 7.27 -7.50 -5.36
N GLY A 43 7.94 -8.62 -5.04
CA GLY A 43 8.45 -9.55 -6.04
C GLY A 43 9.71 -9.09 -6.77
N VAL A 44 10.47 -8.14 -6.20
CA VAL A 44 11.71 -7.67 -6.81
C VAL A 44 12.75 -8.81 -6.82
N PRO A 45 13.27 -9.23 -7.99
CA PRO A 45 14.24 -10.32 -8.04
C PRO A 45 15.57 -9.90 -7.42
N SER A 46 15.98 -10.52 -6.30
CA SER A 46 17.22 -10.17 -5.60
C SER A 46 18.47 -10.21 -6.49
N LYS A 47 18.53 -11.13 -7.47
CA LYS A 47 19.63 -11.22 -8.45
C LYS A 47 19.69 -10.05 -9.46
N ALA A 48 18.61 -9.29 -9.59
CA ALA A 48 18.52 -8.12 -10.46
C ALA A 48 18.86 -6.83 -9.71
N ILE A 49 18.92 -6.86 -8.38
CA ILE A 49 19.28 -5.70 -7.55
C ILE A 49 20.79 -5.41 -7.69
N TYR A 50 21.13 -4.13 -7.86
CA TYR A 50 22.51 -3.64 -7.87
C TYR A 50 22.59 -2.21 -7.31
N ASP A 51 23.81 -1.73 -7.05
CA ASP A 51 24.09 -0.43 -6.41
C ASP A 51 23.34 -0.23 -5.08
N GLU A 52 23.18 -1.32 -4.32
CA GLU A 52 22.47 -1.32 -3.06
C GLU A 52 23.21 -0.54 -1.98
N LYS A 53 22.48 0.33 -1.27
CA LYS A 53 22.97 1.11 -0.14
C LYS A 53 21.92 1.12 0.96
N PHE A 54 22.31 0.67 2.15
CA PHE A 54 21.51 0.79 3.37
C PHE A 54 22.21 1.70 4.37
N VAL A 55 21.58 2.83 4.69
CA VAL A 55 22.19 3.90 5.51
C VAL A 55 21.20 4.42 6.54
N TRP A 56 21.73 4.94 7.64
CA TRP A 56 20.95 5.76 8.57
C TRP A 56 21.07 7.23 8.11
N ASP A 57 20.00 7.78 7.55
CA ASP A 57 19.95 9.16 7.06
C ASP A 57 19.61 10.14 8.20
N TRP A 58 20.50 10.18 9.19
CA TRP A 58 20.33 10.99 10.40
C TRP A 58 20.25 12.50 10.14
N MET A 59 20.76 12.98 8.99
CA MET A 59 20.78 14.41 8.65
C MET A 59 19.49 14.90 8.01
N LYS A 60 18.73 14.03 7.34
CA LYS A 60 17.52 14.43 6.62
C LYS A 60 16.26 13.90 7.30
N SER A 61 16.04 12.59 7.26
CA SER A 61 14.82 11.97 7.79
C SER A 61 14.97 11.54 9.26
N GLY A 62 16.19 11.21 9.69
CA GLY A 62 16.39 10.53 10.97
C GLY A 62 16.22 9.00 10.88
N ASP A 63 15.94 8.48 9.68
CA ASP A 63 15.44 7.13 9.45
C ASP A 63 16.44 6.22 8.72
N TYR A 64 16.16 4.93 8.71
CA TYR A 64 16.91 3.98 7.91
C TYR A 64 16.38 3.96 6.48
N VAL A 65 17.28 4.14 5.52
CA VAL A 65 16.96 4.24 4.10
C VAL A 65 17.72 3.16 3.33
N LYS A 66 16.99 2.39 2.53
CA LYS A 66 17.58 1.46 1.56
C LYS A 66 17.32 1.98 0.15
N ASN A 67 18.39 2.11 -0.63
CA ASN A 67 18.33 2.50 -2.04
C ASN A 67 18.96 1.42 -2.89
N PHE A 68 18.37 1.11 -4.04
CA PHE A 68 19.00 0.28 -5.06
C PHE A 68 18.46 0.54 -6.45
N LYS A 69 19.09 -0.08 -7.45
CA LYS A 69 18.64 -0.11 -8.84
C LYS A 69 18.32 -1.55 -9.26
N VAL A 70 17.46 -1.70 -10.27
CA VAL A 70 17.07 -3.01 -10.80
C VAL A 70 17.56 -3.16 -12.25
N ARG A 71 18.18 -4.29 -12.57
CA ARG A 71 18.66 -4.57 -13.93
C ARG A 71 17.49 -4.65 -14.90
N GLY A 72 17.63 -3.97 -16.04
CA GLY A 72 16.60 -3.91 -17.07
C GLY A 72 15.59 -2.77 -16.88
N ASP A 73 15.66 -2.04 -15.77
CA ASP A 73 14.95 -0.77 -15.58
C ASP A 73 15.76 0.42 -16.07
N SER A 74 15.13 1.60 -16.11
CA SER A 74 15.81 2.84 -16.52
C SER A 74 17.02 3.14 -15.63
N ALA A 75 18.13 3.56 -16.24
CA ALA A 75 19.40 3.75 -15.53
C ALA A 75 19.36 4.87 -14.48
N ASP A 76 18.45 5.82 -14.64
CA ASP A 76 18.18 6.94 -13.73
C ASP A 76 17.18 6.60 -12.62
N MET A 77 16.52 5.43 -12.69
CA MET A 77 15.57 4.96 -11.68
C MET A 77 16.30 4.51 -10.41
N VAL A 78 15.82 4.96 -9.24
CA VAL A 78 16.25 4.46 -7.94
C VAL A 78 15.03 4.07 -7.11
N TYR A 79 15.04 2.83 -6.63
CA TYR A 79 14.07 2.33 -5.68
C TYR A 79 14.55 2.71 -4.28
N GLN A 80 13.75 3.50 -3.56
CA GLN A 80 14.04 3.95 -2.20
C GLN A 80 12.96 3.47 -1.23
N TYR A 81 13.42 2.92 -0.11
CA TYR A 81 12.58 2.43 0.98
C TYR A 81 13.02 3.10 2.27
N ILE A 82 12.07 3.59 3.05
CA ILE A 82 12.32 4.31 4.30
C ILE A 82 11.60 3.60 5.44
N PHE A 83 12.36 3.22 6.47
CA PHE A 83 11.82 2.69 7.70
C PHE A 83 11.69 3.81 8.74
N ILE A 84 10.45 4.26 8.95
CA ILE A 84 10.12 5.39 9.85
C ILE A 84 9.87 4.96 11.30
N GLY A 85 9.68 3.67 11.57
CA GLY A 85 9.49 3.17 12.93
C GLY A 85 8.85 1.80 13.04
N LYS A 86 8.93 1.21 14.24
CA LYS A 86 8.28 -0.08 14.52
C LYS A 86 6.77 0.08 14.55
N GLY A 87 6.05 -0.78 13.81
CA GLY A 87 4.59 -0.72 13.70
C GLY A 87 4.10 0.39 12.77
N GLN A 88 4.99 0.92 11.94
CA GLN A 88 4.65 1.81 10.83
C GLN A 88 5.06 1.10 9.54
N ASP A 89 4.35 1.41 8.45
CA ASP A 89 4.65 0.82 7.15
C ASP A 89 5.99 1.33 6.61
N VAL A 90 6.63 0.47 5.81
CA VAL A 90 7.81 0.88 5.05
C VAL A 90 7.33 1.80 3.93
N LEU A 91 7.84 3.02 3.90
CA LEU A 91 7.51 3.96 2.84
C LEU A 91 8.31 3.62 1.60
N PHE A 92 7.63 3.51 0.47
CA PHE A 92 8.24 3.33 -0.85
C PHE A 92 8.19 4.65 -1.63
N MET A 93 9.35 5.22 -1.93
CA MET A 93 9.49 6.54 -2.55
C MET A 93 10.49 6.51 -3.71
N PRO A 94 10.17 5.84 -4.82
CA PRO A 94 11.08 5.79 -5.97
C PRO A 94 11.33 7.19 -6.51
N TYR A 95 12.51 7.41 -7.06
CA TYR A 95 12.84 8.67 -7.71
C TYR A 95 13.65 8.45 -8.98
N SER A 96 13.50 9.38 -9.90
CA SER A 96 14.20 9.44 -11.18
C SER A 96 14.74 10.86 -11.35
N SER A 97 15.89 11.01 -12.02
CA SER A 97 16.39 12.34 -12.39
C SER A 97 15.67 12.94 -13.60
N THR A 98 14.75 12.20 -14.22
CA THR A 98 14.07 12.58 -15.46
C THR A 98 12.54 12.61 -15.36
N SER A 99 11.97 12.09 -14.27
CA SER A 99 10.53 12.12 -13.99
C SER A 99 10.27 12.41 -12.52
N ASP A 100 9.30 13.29 -12.26
CA ASP A 100 8.77 13.53 -10.91
C ASP A 100 7.86 12.37 -10.44
N GLU A 101 7.28 11.63 -11.38
CA GLU A 101 6.46 10.44 -11.15
C GLU A 101 7.08 9.26 -11.93
N PRO A 102 8.11 8.60 -11.36
CA PRO A 102 8.73 7.47 -12.01
C PRO A 102 7.77 6.28 -12.13
N ASP A 103 7.52 5.81 -13.35
CA ASP A 103 6.85 4.53 -13.58
C ASP A 103 7.79 3.38 -13.21
N VAL A 104 7.45 2.68 -12.12
CA VAL A 104 8.27 1.61 -11.57
C VAL A 104 7.73 0.24 -11.95
N LYS A 105 8.63 -0.68 -12.29
CA LYS A 105 8.26 -2.05 -12.65
C LYS A 105 7.68 -2.88 -11.49
N TYR A 106 7.99 -2.51 -10.25
CA TYR A 106 7.59 -3.23 -9.04
C TYR A 106 6.96 -2.24 -8.06
N PRO A 107 5.72 -1.78 -8.34
CA PRO A 107 4.99 -0.95 -7.38
C PRO A 107 4.59 -1.79 -6.15
N PRO A 108 4.28 -1.15 -5.01
CA PRO A 108 3.71 -1.83 -3.85
C PRO A 108 2.36 -2.45 -4.21
N ALA A 109 2.00 -3.53 -3.52
CA ALA A 109 0.67 -4.09 -3.62
C ALA A 109 -0.36 -3.04 -3.18
N LYS A 110 -1.41 -2.86 -3.99
CA LYS A 110 -2.49 -1.94 -3.63
C LYS A 110 -3.32 -2.51 -2.49
N THR A 111 -3.66 -1.66 -1.55
CA THR A 111 -4.47 -1.95 -0.37
C THR A 111 -5.81 -1.23 -0.47
N GLU A 112 -6.74 -1.51 0.44
CA GLU A 112 -8.05 -0.84 0.46
C GLU A 112 -7.96 0.68 0.58
N ASP A 113 -6.93 1.18 1.28
CA ASP A 113 -6.72 2.61 1.52
C ASP A 113 -6.33 3.36 0.23
N ASP A 114 -5.92 2.65 -0.82
CA ASP A 114 -5.61 3.21 -2.14
C ASP A 114 -6.84 3.38 -3.04
N PHE A 115 -8.05 3.06 -2.53
CA PHE A 115 -9.29 3.08 -3.31
C PHE A 115 -10.43 3.82 -2.60
N ASN A 116 -11.32 4.38 -3.41
CA ASN A 116 -12.55 4.98 -2.95
C ASN A 116 -13.59 3.92 -2.62
N LEU A 117 -14.06 3.89 -1.38
CA LEU A 117 -15.12 3.01 -0.93
C LEU A 117 -16.49 3.59 -1.31
N TYR A 118 -17.22 2.87 -2.15
CA TYR A 118 -18.63 3.11 -2.45
C TYR A 118 -19.51 2.08 -1.76
N LEU A 119 -20.63 2.55 -1.20
CA LEU A 119 -21.72 1.72 -0.71
C LEU A 119 -22.81 1.68 -1.77
N GLY A 120 -23.31 0.49 -2.09
CA GLY A 120 -24.37 0.30 -3.07
C GLY A 120 -25.24 -0.91 -2.76
N GLU A 121 -26.16 -1.18 -3.68
CA GLU A 121 -27.10 -2.30 -3.59
C GLU A 121 -27.17 -3.01 -4.95
N ALA A 122 -27.16 -4.34 -4.94
CA ALA A 122 -27.45 -5.14 -6.13
C ALA A 122 -28.93 -4.99 -6.51
N TYR A 123 -29.24 -4.57 -7.74
CA TYR A 123 -30.65 -4.39 -8.16
C TYR A 123 -31.17 -5.51 -9.07
N GLU A 124 -30.29 -6.38 -9.56
CA GLU A 124 -30.59 -7.64 -10.24
C GLU A 124 -29.72 -8.76 -9.65
N ASP A 125 -30.15 -10.01 -9.85
CA ASP A 125 -29.30 -11.17 -9.53
C ASP A 125 -28.06 -11.12 -10.44
N GLY A 126 -26.89 -11.37 -9.87
CA GLY A 126 -25.67 -11.33 -10.65
C GLY A 126 -25.58 -12.46 -11.67
N ASP A 127 -24.82 -12.23 -12.73
CA ASP A 127 -24.49 -13.24 -13.74
C ASP A 127 -22.99 -13.18 -14.10
N SER A 128 -22.65 -12.86 -15.34
CA SER A 128 -21.32 -12.44 -15.78
C SER A 128 -20.96 -10.99 -15.39
N SER A 129 -21.96 -10.19 -14.98
CA SER A 129 -21.81 -8.80 -14.55
C SER A 129 -22.62 -8.52 -13.29
N LEU A 130 -22.23 -7.49 -12.55
CA LEU A 130 -22.95 -7.07 -11.35
C LEU A 130 -23.70 -5.76 -11.58
N TYR A 131 -25.01 -5.81 -11.39
CA TYR A 131 -25.91 -4.67 -11.58
C TYR A 131 -26.16 -3.97 -10.25
N VAL A 132 -25.65 -2.75 -10.10
CA VAL A 132 -25.65 -2.01 -8.83
C VAL A 132 -26.33 -0.65 -8.95
N GLN A 133 -26.97 -0.20 -7.88
CA GLN A 133 -27.63 1.10 -7.80
C GLN A 133 -27.28 1.79 -6.47
N HIS A 134 -27.64 3.08 -6.38
CA HIS A 134 -27.44 3.90 -5.18
C HIS A 134 -25.98 3.96 -4.71
N LEU A 135 -25.02 3.97 -5.64
CA LEU A 135 -23.59 4.07 -5.32
C LEU A 135 -23.29 5.40 -4.64
N LYS A 136 -22.91 5.33 -3.36
CA LYS A 136 -22.55 6.50 -2.55
C LYS A 136 -21.15 6.35 -2.01
N LEU A 137 -20.31 7.35 -2.27
CA LEU A 137 -18.98 7.42 -1.69
C LEU A 137 -19.08 7.53 -0.16
N PHE A 138 -18.42 6.61 0.56
CA PHE A 138 -18.50 6.50 2.02
C PHE A 138 -18.01 7.75 2.75
N THR A 139 -17.05 8.48 2.16
CA THR A 139 -16.49 9.72 2.73
C THR A 139 -17.35 10.96 2.50
N GLY A 140 -18.43 10.86 1.71
CA GLY A 140 -19.42 11.92 1.51
C GLY A 140 -18.92 13.23 0.90
N THR A 141 -17.68 13.28 0.40
CA THR A 141 -17.06 14.46 -0.24
C THR A 141 -16.66 14.09 -1.65
N GLU A 142 -17.21 14.80 -2.63
CA GLU A 142 -17.18 14.55 -4.09
C GLU A 142 -15.82 14.17 -4.72
N PRO A 143 -15.82 13.52 -5.91
CA PRO A 143 -16.97 13.26 -6.77
C PRO A 143 -17.64 11.93 -6.41
N SER A 144 -18.89 12.00 -5.97
CA SER A 144 -19.77 10.84 -6.01
C SER A 144 -20.11 10.57 -7.46
N LEU A 145 -20.11 9.30 -7.85
CA LEU A 145 -20.80 8.88 -9.07
C LEU A 145 -22.24 9.41 -9.07
N ASP A 146 -22.76 9.78 -10.24
CA ASP A 146 -24.14 10.25 -10.36
C ASP A 146 -25.10 9.19 -9.80
N ASP A 147 -26.13 9.61 -9.08
CA ASP A 147 -27.12 8.65 -8.56
C ASP A 147 -27.80 7.95 -9.73
N GLY A 148 -27.66 6.63 -9.80
CA GLY A 148 -28.00 5.88 -11.01
C GLY A 148 -27.73 4.39 -10.91
N LYS A 149 -28.02 3.72 -12.03
CA LYS A 149 -27.76 2.29 -12.22
C LYS A 149 -26.48 2.08 -12.98
N TYR A 150 -25.66 1.16 -12.48
CA TYR A 150 -24.36 0.83 -13.02
C TYR A 150 -24.23 -0.67 -13.26
N VAL A 151 -23.48 -1.02 -14.29
CA VAL A 151 -23.00 -2.39 -14.53
C VAL A 151 -21.52 -2.42 -14.19
N LEU A 152 -21.16 -3.24 -13.21
CA LEU A 152 -19.77 -3.58 -12.92
C LEU A 152 -19.39 -4.78 -13.80
N HIS A 153 -18.65 -4.49 -14.86
CA HIS A 153 -18.37 -5.43 -15.92
C HIS A 153 -17.00 -6.08 -15.72
N LYS A 154 -16.91 -7.40 -15.93
CA LYS A 154 -15.67 -8.19 -15.76
C LYS A 154 -15.04 -8.06 -14.37
N THR A 155 -15.86 -8.03 -13.33
CA THR A 155 -15.39 -8.08 -11.94
C THR A 155 -14.99 -9.51 -11.59
N SER A 156 -13.81 -9.69 -11.00
CA SER A 156 -13.32 -11.00 -10.57
C SER A 156 -13.21 -11.14 -9.06
N ASP A 157 -12.99 -10.04 -8.35
CA ASP A 157 -12.62 -10.07 -6.93
C ASP A 157 -13.83 -9.68 -6.07
N ILE A 158 -14.76 -10.64 -5.95
CA ILE A 158 -15.99 -10.53 -5.15
C ILE A 158 -15.85 -11.44 -3.92
N PHE A 159 -16.20 -10.90 -2.75
CA PHE A 159 -16.09 -11.60 -1.48
C PHE A 159 -17.40 -11.47 -0.68
N ASP A 160 -17.69 -12.47 0.15
CA ASP A 160 -18.72 -12.34 1.17
C ASP A 160 -18.20 -11.60 2.42
N ALA A 161 -19.10 -11.34 3.36
CA ALA A 161 -18.80 -10.64 4.61
C ALA A 161 -17.81 -11.39 5.53
N ASP A 162 -17.59 -12.68 5.31
CA ASP A 162 -16.64 -13.49 6.06
C ASP A 162 -15.28 -13.57 5.32
N GLY A 163 -15.12 -12.84 4.21
CA GLY A 163 -13.90 -12.74 3.41
C GLY A 163 -13.67 -13.90 2.44
N LYS A 164 -14.66 -14.77 2.25
CA LYS A 164 -14.57 -15.86 1.28
C LYS A 164 -14.87 -15.33 -0.11
N ARG A 165 -14.03 -15.68 -1.09
CA ARG A 165 -14.29 -15.38 -2.50
C ARG A 165 -15.57 -16.07 -2.97
N ILE A 166 -16.42 -15.31 -3.66
CA ILE A 166 -17.68 -15.75 -4.25
C ILE A 166 -17.75 -15.30 -5.71
N GLU A 167 -18.65 -15.91 -6.46
CA GLU A 167 -18.93 -15.52 -7.84
C GLU A 167 -20.08 -14.49 -7.91
N ALA A 168 -20.21 -13.79 -9.03
CA ALA A 168 -21.24 -12.77 -9.20
C ALA A 168 -22.66 -13.37 -9.13
N ASP A 169 -22.87 -14.61 -9.58
CA ASP A 169 -24.17 -15.30 -9.53
C ASP A 169 -24.62 -15.68 -8.10
N GLU A 170 -23.70 -15.63 -7.13
CA GLU A 170 -23.99 -15.77 -5.72
C GLU A 170 -24.54 -14.48 -5.09
N ILE A 171 -24.44 -13.34 -5.80
CA ILE A 171 -25.05 -12.06 -5.40
C ILE A 171 -26.51 -12.03 -5.84
N LYS A 172 -27.39 -11.67 -4.90
CA LYS A 172 -28.84 -11.58 -5.12
C LYS A 172 -29.30 -10.14 -5.10
N LYS A 173 -30.40 -9.90 -5.80
CA LYS A 173 -31.10 -8.62 -5.74
C LYS A 173 -31.40 -8.24 -4.28
N GLY A 174 -31.03 -7.02 -3.91
CA GLY A 174 -31.17 -6.45 -2.57
C GLY A 174 -29.94 -6.61 -1.69
N ASP A 175 -28.92 -7.37 -2.12
CA ASP A 175 -27.67 -7.50 -1.38
C ASP A 175 -26.98 -6.12 -1.29
N ALA A 176 -26.60 -5.73 -0.07
CA ALA A 176 -25.79 -4.55 0.18
C ALA A 176 -24.32 -4.83 -0.17
N LEU A 177 -23.66 -3.87 -0.81
CA LEU A 177 -22.33 -4.04 -1.39
C LEU A 177 -21.39 -2.90 -0.99
N LYS A 178 -20.16 -3.27 -0.60
CA LYS A 178 -19.00 -2.37 -0.57
C LYS A 178 -18.19 -2.55 -1.84
N ILE A 179 -17.96 -1.48 -2.58
CA ILE A 179 -17.29 -1.50 -3.88
C ILE A 179 -16.10 -0.54 -3.80
N TYR A 180 -14.90 -1.06 -4.03
CA TYR A 180 -13.66 -0.30 -3.92
C TYR A 180 -13.21 0.08 -5.32
N LEU A 181 -13.34 1.36 -5.65
CA LEU A 181 -13.09 1.93 -6.97
C LEU A 181 -11.83 2.78 -6.98
N SER A 182 -11.09 2.76 -8.08
CA SER A 182 -9.92 3.64 -8.25
C SER A 182 -10.31 5.13 -8.24
N GLU A 183 -9.40 6.02 -7.84
CA GLU A 183 -9.65 7.47 -7.86
C GLU A 183 -9.97 7.99 -9.28
N ASN A 184 -9.36 7.40 -10.29
CA ASN A 184 -9.51 7.75 -11.70
C ASN A 184 -10.53 6.87 -12.43
N THR A 185 -11.53 6.35 -11.72
CA THR A 185 -12.57 5.50 -12.30
C THR A 185 -13.27 6.21 -13.46
N ALA A 186 -13.28 5.57 -14.64
CA ALA A 186 -14.03 6.04 -15.79
C ALA A 186 -15.37 5.32 -15.91
N VAL A 187 -16.43 6.09 -16.14
CA VAL A 187 -17.78 5.57 -16.40
C VAL A 187 -18.04 5.64 -17.90
N LYS A 188 -18.41 4.51 -18.50
CA LYS A 188 -18.86 4.45 -19.90
C LYS A 188 -20.34 4.80 -19.97
N GLU A 189 -20.68 5.72 -20.87
CA GLU A 189 -22.05 6.12 -21.18
C GLU A 189 -22.80 5.02 -21.96
N THR A 190 -23.16 3.95 -21.26
CA THR A 190 -24.03 2.87 -21.73
C THR A 190 -25.39 2.96 -21.01
N SER A 191 -26.32 2.04 -21.32
CA SER A 191 -27.62 1.96 -20.63
C SER A 191 -27.85 0.54 -20.08
N PRO A 192 -27.56 0.27 -18.79
CA PRO A 192 -27.08 1.20 -17.75
C PRO A 192 -25.62 1.63 -17.95
N ALA A 193 -25.17 2.67 -17.24
CA ALA A 193 -23.79 3.11 -17.28
C ALA A 193 -22.84 1.99 -16.83
N GLN A 194 -21.63 1.92 -17.36
CA GLN A 194 -20.73 0.78 -17.12
C GLN A 194 -19.41 1.21 -16.50
N ILE A 195 -18.96 0.45 -15.50
CA ILE A 195 -17.64 0.54 -14.89
C ILE A 195 -16.93 -0.77 -15.18
N ASP A 196 -15.77 -0.70 -15.84
CA ASP A 196 -14.97 -1.87 -16.14
C ASP A 196 -14.14 -2.34 -14.94
N GLY A 197 -13.91 -3.65 -14.86
CA GLY A 197 -13.16 -4.30 -13.79
C GLY A 197 -11.74 -3.77 -13.58
N GLU A 198 -11.14 -3.07 -14.55
CA GLU A 198 -9.82 -2.43 -14.37
C GLU A 198 -9.83 -1.31 -13.30
N TYR A 199 -11.00 -0.71 -13.06
CA TYR A 199 -11.18 0.33 -12.04
C TYR A 199 -11.68 -0.23 -10.70
N ILE A 200 -11.92 -1.54 -10.61
CA ILE A 200 -12.55 -2.19 -9.47
C ILE A 200 -11.50 -3.04 -8.74
N PHE A 201 -11.14 -2.63 -7.53
CA PHE A 201 -10.21 -3.38 -6.70
C PHE A 201 -10.85 -4.64 -6.13
N LYS A 202 -12.01 -4.47 -5.50
CA LYS A 202 -12.79 -5.55 -4.91
C LYS A 202 -14.23 -5.14 -4.65
N ILE A 203 -15.07 -6.14 -4.48
CA ILE A 203 -16.47 -5.99 -4.08
C ILE A 203 -16.70 -6.92 -2.87
N VAL A 204 -17.39 -6.43 -1.84
CA VAL A 204 -17.75 -7.21 -0.66
C VAL A 204 -19.26 -7.15 -0.45
N ARG A 205 -19.92 -8.32 -0.42
CA ARG A 205 -21.32 -8.43 0.01
C ARG A 205 -21.42 -8.29 1.52
N GLU A 206 -22.23 -7.34 1.98
CA GLU A 206 -22.55 -7.14 3.39
C GLU A 206 -23.64 -8.12 3.86
N LYS A 207 -23.74 -8.33 5.19
CA LYS A 207 -24.73 -9.24 5.80
C LYS A 207 -26.13 -8.65 5.82
#